data_AF-A0A934ZIH1-F1
#
_entry.id   AF-A0A934ZIH1-F1
#
_cell.length_a   1.000
_cell.length_b   1.000
_cell.length_c   1.000
_cell.angle_alpha   90.00
_cell.angle_beta   90.00
_cell.angle_gamma   90.00
#
_symmetry.space_group_name_H-M   'P 1'
#
loop_
_entity.id
_entity.type
_entity.pdbx_description
1 polymer ?
#
loop_
_entity_poly.entity_id
_entity_poly.type
_entity_poly.pdbx_seq_one_letter_code
_entity_poly.pdbx_strand_id
1 'polypeptide(L)'
;DAIGRRDTNWSLHQMWVTGQFFGDRRAAVFNLIARDEVFGTARFPDKDLGRRISTRLGEGDRRVELPSPVRGPFVVDVQVFTLPAFQSREIPPDAVAELIRASAGTVCFAVGPSRFVYDRLGLRPEADAPPEEDPFDA
;
A
#
# COMPACT_ATOMS: atom_id res chain seq x y z
N ASP A 1 -14.89 44.62 -17.17
CA ASP A 1 -14.86 43.27 -17.73
C ASP A 1 -13.62 42.50 -17.35
N ALA A 2 -13.77 41.53 -16.43
CA ALA A 2 -12.70 40.57 -16.09
C ALA A 2 -13.28 39.24 -15.54
N ILE A 3 -14.43 38.79 -16.09
CA ILE A 3 -14.98 37.45 -15.84
C ILE A 3 -14.64 36.60 -17.06
N GLY A 4 -13.45 35.99 -17.11
CA GLY A 4 -13.08 35.26 -18.33
C GLY A 4 -11.85 34.36 -18.27
N ARG A 5 -11.07 34.38 -17.18
CA ARG A 5 -9.94 33.46 -17.04
C ARG A 5 -10.32 32.39 -16.03
N ARG A 6 -10.90 31.28 -16.51
CA ARG A 6 -10.99 30.05 -15.71
C ARG A 6 -9.58 29.72 -15.26
N ASP A 7 -9.38 29.71 -13.96
CA ASP A 7 -8.09 29.42 -13.35
C ASP A 7 -7.59 28.08 -13.89
N THR A 8 -6.44 28.10 -14.57
CA THR A 8 -5.89 26.94 -15.30
C THR A 8 -5.70 25.75 -14.39
N ASN A 9 -5.42 25.99 -13.11
CA ASN A 9 -5.27 24.97 -12.07
C ASN A 9 -6.58 24.23 -11.81
N TRP A 10 -7.72 24.95 -11.79
CA TRP A 10 -9.03 24.33 -11.61
C TRP A 10 -9.43 23.48 -12.81
N SER A 11 -9.08 23.93 -14.01
CA SER A 11 -9.34 23.16 -15.24
C SER A 11 -8.50 21.87 -15.26
N LEU A 12 -7.22 21.95 -14.90
CA LEU A 12 -6.34 20.78 -14.78
C LEU A 12 -6.81 19.82 -13.68
N HIS A 13 -7.23 20.35 -12.53
CA HIS A 13 -7.81 19.54 -11.45
C HIS A 13 -9.08 18.83 -11.91
N GLN A 14 -10.00 19.53 -12.57
CA GLN A 14 -11.22 18.94 -13.12
C GLN A 14 -10.90 17.80 -14.10
N MET A 15 -9.93 18.01 -15.00
CA MET A 15 -9.47 16.97 -15.92
C MET A 15 -8.93 15.75 -15.18
N TRP A 16 -8.12 15.95 -14.14
CA TRP A 16 -7.56 14.87 -13.32
C TRP A 16 -8.65 14.08 -12.60
N VAL A 17 -9.56 14.75 -11.87
CA VAL A 17 -10.67 14.08 -11.16
C VAL A 17 -11.57 13.31 -12.12
N THR A 18 -11.94 13.93 -13.24
CA THR A 18 -12.81 13.30 -14.24
C THR A 18 -12.12 12.10 -14.89
N GLY A 19 -10.82 12.23 -15.19
CA GLY A 19 -10.00 11.14 -15.72
C GLY A 19 -9.93 9.95 -14.76
N GLN A 20 -9.69 10.21 -13.47
CA GLN A 20 -9.67 9.17 -12.44
C GLN A 20 -11.03 8.46 -12.36
N PHE A 21 -12.15 9.20 -12.33
CA PHE A 21 -13.49 8.62 -12.30
C PHE A 21 -13.76 7.66 -13.48
N PHE A 22 -13.41 8.07 -14.71
CA PHE A 22 -13.59 7.20 -15.88
C PHE A 22 -12.66 5.99 -15.87
N GLY A 23 -11.41 6.16 -15.42
CA GLY A 23 -10.46 5.06 -15.24
C GLY A 23 -10.97 4.01 -14.26
N ASP A 24 -11.40 4.45 -13.08
CA ASP A 24 -11.98 3.62 -12.02
C ASP A 24 -13.23 2.88 -12.51
N ARG A 25 -14.14 3.60 -13.19
CA ARG A 25 -15.34 3.00 -13.79
C ARG A 25 -14.99 1.91 -14.79
N ARG A 26 -13.97 2.12 -15.63
CA ARG A 26 -13.57 1.13 -16.63
C ARG A 26 -12.90 -0.08 -15.99
N ALA A 27 -12.07 0.12 -14.97
CA ALA A 27 -11.48 -0.95 -14.18
C ALA A 27 -12.55 -1.81 -13.49
N ALA A 28 -13.59 -1.17 -12.93
CA ALA A 28 -14.70 -1.88 -12.28
C ALA A 28 -15.44 -2.82 -13.25
N VAL A 29 -15.66 -2.42 -14.51
CA VAL A 29 -16.33 -3.27 -15.51
C VAL A 29 -15.63 -4.61 -15.72
N PHE A 30 -14.30 -4.65 -15.67
CA PHE A 30 -13.54 -5.91 -15.80
C PHE A 30 -13.64 -6.85 -14.59
N ASN A 31 -14.21 -6.36 -13.47
CA ASN A 31 -14.40 -7.14 -12.25
C ASN A 31 -15.88 -7.56 -12.05
N LEU A 32 -16.78 -7.21 -12.98
CA LEU A 32 -18.19 -7.56 -12.88
C LEU A 32 -18.45 -8.99 -13.38
N ILE A 33 -19.38 -9.67 -12.73
CA ILE A 33 -19.99 -10.90 -13.24
C ILE A 33 -21.04 -10.55 -14.31
N ALA A 34 -21.12 -11.33 -15.39
CA ALA A 34 -22.22 -11.24 -16.36
C ALA A 34 -23.53 -11.61 -15.65
N ARG A 35 -24.45 -10.65 -15.53
CA ARG A 35 -25.74 -10.83 -14.84
C ARG A 35 -26.91 -11.12 -15.79
N ASP A 36 -26.64 -11.02 -17.08
CA ASP A 36 -27.53 -11.30 -18.20
C ASP A 36 -27.43 -12.76 -18.69
N GLU A 37 -26.47 -13.53 -18.17
CA GLU A 37 -26.32 -14.96 -18.44
C GLU A 37 -26.94 -15.82 -17.32
N VAL A 38 -27.42 -17.01 -17.70
CA VAL A 38 -27.96 -17.98 -16.74
C VAL A 38 -26.82 -18.50 -15.85
N PHE A 39 -27.06 -18.48 -14.53
CA PHE A 39 -26.11 -19.00 -13.57
C PHE A 39 -25.78 -20.48 -13.86
N GLY A 40 -24.50 -20.79 -14.09
CA GLY A 40 -24.03 -22.12 -14.48
C GLY A 40 -23.63 -22.28 -15.95
N THR A 41 -24.00 -21.35 -16.83
CA THR A 41 -23.47 -21.30 -18.21
C THR A 41 -22.29 -20.34 -18.34
N ALA A 42 -22.25 -19.29 -17.52
CA ALA A 42 -21.14 -18.36 -17.42
C ALA A 42 -19.88 -19.10 -16.92
N ARG A 43 -18.81 -19.06 -17.72
CA ARG A 43 -17.52 -19.68 -17.37
C ARG A 43 -16.57 -18.62 -16.83
N PHE A 44 -15.80 -18.99 -15.81
CA PHE A 44 -14.65 -18.18 -15.43
C PHE A 44 -13.60 -18.21 -16.57
N PRO A 45 -12.86 -17.12 -16.81
CA PRO A 45 -11.80 -17.13 -17.81
C PRO A 45 -10.74 -18.19 -17.49
N ASP A 46 -10.51 -19.13 -18.40
CA ASP A 46 -9.57 -20.24 -18.19
C ASP A 46 -8.10 -19.78 -18.03
N LYS A 47 -7.77 -18.56 -18.48
CA LYS A 47 -6.38 -18.08 -18.60
C LYS A 47 -5.88 -17.16 -17.48
N ASP A 48 -6.70 -16.82 -16.48
CA ASP A 48 -6.31 -15.82 -15.46
C ASP A 48 -6.74 -16.16 -14.02
N LEU A 49 -7.09 -17.42 -13.74
CA LEU A 49 -7.55 -17.87 -12.41
C LEU A 49 -6.52 -17.68 -11.28
N GLY A 50 -5.22 -17.56 -11.62
CA GLY A 50 -4.15 -17.30 -10.66
C GLY A 50 -3.98 -15.81 -10.30
N ARG A 51 -4.67 -14.89 -10.99
CA ARG A 51 -4.57 -13.46 -10.72
C ARG A 51 -5.58 -13.06 -9.66
N ARG A 52 -5.11 -12.37 -8.61
CA ARG A 52 -5.99 -11.79 -7.59
C ARG A 52 -6.83 -10.69 -8.24
N ILE A 53 -8.12 -10.96 -8.41
CA ILE A 53 -9.11 -9.97 -8.85
C ILE A 53 -9.29 -8.97 -7.70
N SER A 54 -8.80 -7.74 -7.88
CA SER A 54 -8.98 -6.69 -6.86
C SER A 54 -10.40 -6.16 -6.89
N THR A 55 -11.15 -6.40 -5.82
CA THR A 55 -12.53 -5.92 -5.67
C THR A 55 -12.62 -4.49 -5.14
N ARG A 56 -11.49 -3.90 -4.72
CA ARG A 56 -11.35 -2.49 -4.33
C ARG A 56 -10.51 -1.75 -5.36
N LEU A 57 -10.97 -0.56 -5.73
CA LEU A 57 -10.19 0.39 -6.52
C LEU A 57 -9.03 0.93 -5.68
N GLY A 58 -7.86 1.06 -6.29
CA GLY A 58 -6.62 1.46 -5.62
C GLY A 58 -5.53 0.38 -5.69
N GLU A 59 -4.32 0.77 -5.33
CA GLU A 59 -3.19 -0.15 -5.25
C GLU A 59 -3.35 -1.07 -4.02
N GLY A 60 -3.00 -2.34 -4.17
CA GLY A 60 -3.09 -3.31 -3.08
C GLY A 60 -1.90 -3.20 -2.12
N ASP A 61 -2.17 -3.36 -0.82
CA ASP A 61 -1.12 -3.41 0.18
C ASP A 61 -0.28 -4.68 0.05
N ARG A 62 0.99 -4.57 0.45
CA ARG A 62 1.95 -5.69 0.40
C ARG A 62 2.11 -6.31 1.78
N ARG A 63 1.93 -7.63 1.87
CA ARG A 63 2.32 -8.40 3.06
C ARG A 63 3.82 -8.69 3.03
N VAL A 64 4.49 -8.42 4.14
CA VAL A 64 5.92 -8.65 4.35
C VAL A 64 6.10 -9.47 5.61
N GLU A 65 7.00 -10.44 5.59
CA GLU A 65 7.24 -11.35 6.71
C GLU A 65 8.72 -11.36 7.06
N LEU A 66 9.03 -11.15 8.34
CA LEU A 66 10.38 -11.24 8.88
C LEU A 66 10.81 -12.71 9.01
N PRO A 67 12.14 -12.99 8.95
CA PRO A 67 12.67 -14.35 9.10
C PRO A 67 12.32 -15.02 10.44
N SER A 68 12.14 -14.23 11.49
CA SER A 68 11.73 -14.68 12.81
C SER A 68 10.83 -13.65 13.50
N PRO A 69 9.95 -14.06 14.43
CA PRO A 69 9.19 -13.13 15.25
C PRO A 69 10.11 -12.26 16.10
N VAL A 70 9.76 -10.98 16.22
CA VAL A 70 10.46 -10.01 17.06
C VAL A 70 9.50 -9.35 18.03
N ARG A 71 10.00 -8.97 19.21
CA ARG A 71 9.19 -8.26 20.20
C ARG A 71 8.85 -6.86 19.70
N GLY A 72 7.57 -6.57 19.50
CA GLY A 72 7.10 -5.26 19.07
C GLY A 72 6.97 -4.23 20.22
N PRO A 73 6.62 -2.96 19.90
CA PRO A 73 6.38 -1.87 20.84
C PRO A 73 5.37 -2.18 21.95
N PHE A 74 4.40 -3.05 21.65
CA PHE A 74 3.32 -3.41 22.59
C PHE A 74 3.57 -4.71 23.34
N VAL A 75 4.84 -5.17 23.41
CA VAL A 75 5.22 -6.37 24.19
C VAL A 75 4.52 -7.63 23.65
N VAL A 76 4.20 -7.62 22.34
CA VAL A 76 3.64 -8.75 21.58
C VAL A 76 4.60 -9.05 20.44
N ASP A 77 4.79 -10.33 20.15
CA ASP A 77 5.67 -10.75 19.08
C ASP A 77 5.00 -10.49 17.72
N VAL A 78 5.73 -9.84 16.84
CA VAL A 78 5.31 -9.49 15.49
C VAL A 78 6.30 -10.08 14.49
N GLN A 79 5.76 -10.66 13.43
CA GLN A 79 6.55 -11.21 12.33
C GLN A 79 6.07 -10.69 10.98
N VAL A 80 4.79 -10.36 10.88
CA VAL A 80 4.14 -10.00 9.62
C VAL A 80 3.72 -8.54 9.66
N PHE A 81 4.07 -7.81 8.61
CA PHE A 81 3.74 -6.41 8.38
C PHE A 81 2.91 -6.28 7.11
N THR A 82 2.00 -5.30 7.10
CA THR A 82 1.27 -4.87 5.91
C THR A 82 1.78 -3.49 5.52
N LEU A 83 2.52 -3.43 4.41
CA LEU A 83 2.99 -2.17 3.84
C LEU A 83 1.89 -1.57 2.98
N PRO A 84 1.46 -0.32 3.26
CA PRO A 84 0.58 0.41 2.37
C PRO A 84 1.18 0.49 0.96
N ALA A 85 0.33 0.38 -0.06
CA ALA A 85 0.80 0.33 -1.44
C ALA A 85 1.75 1.48 -1.82
N PHE A 86 1.44 2.71 -1.39
CA PHE A 86 2.27 3.90 -1.64
C PHE A 86 3.68 3.82 -1.03
N GLN A 87 3.88 3.02 0.03
CA GLN A 87 5.19 2.76 0.63
C GLN A 87 5.94 1.58 -0.01
N SER A 88 5.30 0.84 -0.93
CA SER A 88 5.83 -0.40 -1.49
C SER A 88 6.11 -0.36 -3.00
N ARG A 89 5.88 0.79 -3.65
CA ARG A 89 5.95 0.97 -5.11
C ARG A 89 7.31 0.60 -5.73
N GLU A 90 8.40 0.87 -5.01
CA GLU A 90 9.77 0.63 -5.48
C GLU A 90 10.34 -0.71 -5.02
N ILE A 91 9.56 -1.51 -4.28
CA ILE A 91 10.02 -2.78 -3.73
C ILE A 91 9.78 -3.90 -4.75
N PRO A 92 10.82 -4.63 -5.20
CA PRO A 92 10.67 -5.76 -6.12
C PRO A 92 9.70 -6.82 -5.57
N PRO A 93 8.88 -7.48 -6.40
CA PRO A 93 7.83 -8.41 -5.93
C PRO A 93 8.38 -9.63 -5.17
N ASP A 94 9.62 -10.02 -5.45
CA ASP A 94 10.36 -11.13 -4.83
C ASP A 94 11.24 -10.69 -3.66
N ALA A 95 11.30 -9.39 -3.33
CA ALA A 95 12.07 -8.91 -2.21
C ALA A 95 11.55 -9.48 -0.88
N VAL A 96 12.49 -10.00 -0.09
CA VAL A 96 12.26 -10.53 1.26
C VAL A 96 12.60 -9.49 2.31
N ALA A 97 12.03 -9.64 3.50
CA ALA A 97 12.30 -8.75 4.62
C ALA A 97 13.59 -9.17 5.33
N GLU A 98 14.40 -8.18 5.69
CA GLU A 98 15.62 -8.36 6.47
C GLU A 98 15.50 -7.56 7.76
N LEU A 99 15.61 -8.25 8.91
CA LEU A 99 15.63 -7.58 10.20
C LEU A 99 16.96 -6.82 10.35
N ILE A 100 16.89 -5.52 10.61
CA ILE A 100 18.08 -4.68 10.87
C ILE A 100 18.34 -4.61 12.38
N ARG A 101 17.31 -4.25 13.16
CA ARG A 101 17.39 -4.15 14.62
C ARG A 101 16.01 -4.30 15.25
N ALA A 102 15.96 -4.86 16.46
CA ALA A 102 14.77 -4.89 17.29
C ALA A 102 15.19 -4.68 18.75
N SER A 103 14.96 -3.47 19.28
CA SER A 103 15.32 -3.10 20.65
C SER A 103 14.47 -1.93 21.13
N ALA A 104 14.33 -1.77 22.46
CA ALA A 104 13.65 -0.63 23.08
C ALA A 104 12.22 -0.34 22.56
N GLY A 105 11.48 -1.37 22.15
CA GLY A 105 10.13 -1.20 21.60
C GLY A 105 10.10 -0.73 20.15
N THR A 106 11.25 -0.71 19.47
CA THR A 106 11.39 -0.31 18.07
C THR A 106 11.90 -1.48 17.23
N VAL A 107 11.28 -1.73 16.09
CA VAL A 107 11.70 -2.72 15.10
C VAL A 107 12.06 -1.99 13.81
N CYS A 108 13.27 -2.17 13.32
CA CYS A 108 13.67 -1.69 12.01
C CYS A 108 14.02 -2.86 11.09
N PHE A 109 13.56 -2.78 9.85
CA PHE A 109 13.79 -3.80 8.84
C PHE A 109 13.88 -3.17 7.45
N ALA A 110 14.52 -3.88 6.53
CA ALA A 110 14.58 -3.54 5.12
C ALA A 110 13.73 -4.50 4.28
N VAL A 111 13.24 -4.01 3.15
CA VAL A 111 12.65 -4.83 2.09
C VAL A 111 13.13 -4.26 0.76
N GLY A 112 14.05 -4.96 0.10
CA GLY A 112 14.73 -4.43 -1.09
C GLY A 112 15.45 -3.10 -0.78
N PRO A 113 15.23 -2.02 -1.55
CA PRO A 113 15.88 -0.74 -1.32
C PRO A 113 15.26 0.09 -0.17
N SER A 114 14.08 -0.30 0.33
CA SER A 114 13.31 0.50 1.29
C SER A 114 13.56 0.05 2.73
N ARG A 115 13.57 1.01 3.66
CA ARG A 115 13.76 0.78 5.10
C ARG A 115 12.60 1.32 5.91
N PHE A 116 12.23 0.57 6.95
CA PHE A 116 11.05 0.84 7.75
C PHE A 116 11.35 0.80 9.24
N VAL A 117 10.59 1.59 9.98
CA VAL A 117 10.57 1.63 11.45
C VAL A 117 9.16 1.33 11.91
N TYR A 118 9.04 0.41 12.88
CA TYR A 118 7.81 0.10 13.59
C TYR A 118 8.01 0.33 15.08
N ASP A 119 7.25 1.26 15.65
CA ASP A 119 7.22 1.58 17.07
C ASP A 119 5.79 1.92 17.53
N ARG A 120 5.64 2.56 18.69
CA ARG A 120 4.33 2.94 19.25
C ARG A 120 3.51 3.90 18.37
N LEU A 121 4.13 4.58 17.40
CA LEU A 121 3.46 5.49 16.46
C LEU A 121 3.02 4.76 15.18
N GLY A 122 3.35 3.47 15.05
CA GLY A 122 3.03 2.65 13.90
C GLY A 122 4.21 2.48 12.95
N LEU A 123 3.90 1.99 11.75
CA LEU A 123 4.85 1.66 10.71
C LEU A 123 5.06 2.86 9.79
N ARG A 124 6.32 3.23 9.53
CA ARG A 124 6.68 4.32 8.62
C ARG A 124 8.03 4.08 7.93
N PRO A 125 8.32 4.79 6.83
CA PRO A 125 9.66 4.84 6.27
C PRO A 125 10.67 5.35 7.31
N GLU A 126 11.88 4.79 7.31
CA GLU A 126 12.94 5.22 8.24
C GLU A 126 13.33 6.70 8.07
N ALA A 127 13.25 7.23 6.86
CA ALA A 127 13.50 8.65 6.58
C ALA A 127 12.54 9.60 7.32
N ASP A 128 11.37 9.12 7.71
CA ASP A 128 10.35 9.89 8.43
C ASP A 128 10.43 9.69 9.95
N ALA A 129 11.39 8.90 10.45
CA ALA A 129 11.54 8.68 11.88
C ALA A 129 12.11 9.93 12.57
N PRO A 130 11.55 10.32 13.74
CA PRO A 130 12.20 11.33 14.56
C PRO A 130 13.62 10.83 14.91
N PRO A 131 14.60 11.74 15.04
CA PRO A 131 15.92 11.37 15.53
C PRO A 131 15.79 10.65 16.87
N GLU A 132 16.64 9.64 17.11
CA GLU A 132 16.67 8.93 18.39
C GLU A 132 16.83 9.96 19.53
N GLU A 133 15.82 10.08 20.39
CA GLU A 133 15.95 10.85 21.63
C GLU A 133 16.95 10.10 22.52
N ASP A 134 18.03 10.79 22.90
CA ASP A 134 19.05 10.24 23.80
C ASP A 134 18.38 9.92 25.14
N PRO A 135 18.39 8.66 25.62
CA PRO A 135 17.76 8.28 26.88
C PRO A 135 18.33 9.00 28.12
N PHE A 136 19.34 9.85 27.96
CA PHE A 136 19.93 10.67 29.01
C PHE A 136 19.43 12.14 29.07
N ASP A 137 18.45 12.54 28.25
CA ASP A 137 17.90 13.91 28.24
C ASP A 137 16.64 14.12 29.13
N ALA A 138 16.39 13.26 30.13
CA ALA A 138 15.25 13.36 31.06
C ALA A 138 15.66 13.63 32.52
#